data_AF-A0A3M1F3E4-F1
#
_entry.id   AF-A0A3M1F3E4-F1
#
_cell.length_a   1.000
_cell.length_b   1.000
_cell.length_c   1.000
_cell.angle_alpha   90.00
_cell.angle_beta   90.00
_cell.angle_gamma   90.00
#
_symmetry.space_group_name_H-M   'P 1'
#
loop_
_entity.id
_entity.type
_entity.pdbx_description
1 polymer ?
#
loop_
_entity_poly.entity_id
_entity_poly.type
_entity_poly.pdbx_seq_one_letter_code
_entity_poly.pdbx_strand_id
1 'polypeptide(L)'
;FATSLVNVRGAPLHIGSPTTEGRPMAGYGGLFWRGPRSFFQGEAFTAAGHEGPEAMGQPAPWLAYVGRHDGSANTSTLVFLDHPNNVRYPTKWFMRQVPFACASFAFMFDEVYVLEPDARLDLRYRIVIANGRWDRETIEPLAQQWQEG
;
A
#
# COMPACT_ATOMS: atom_id res chain seq x y z
N PHE A 1 -3.51 5.89 11.04
CA PHE A 1 -4.63 6.85 10.93
C PHE A 1 -5.79 6.18 10.20
N ALA A 2 -6.99 6.73 10.30
CA ALA A 2 -8.19 6.19 9.65
C ALA A 2 -8.90 7.29 8.86
N THR A 3 -9.64 6.89 7.83
CA THR A 3 -10.45 7.75 6.98
C THR A 3 -11.82 7.12 6.77
N SER A 4 -12.83 7.96 6.53
CA SER A 4 -14.19 7.54 6.25
C SER A 4 -14.71 8.31 5.04
N LEU A 5 -15.25 7.59 4.06
CA LEU A 5 -15.95 8.16 2.91
C LEU A 5 -17.42 7.75 2.98
N VAL A 6 -18.34 8.67 2.76
CA VAL A 6 -19.78 8.38 2.68
C VAL A 6 -20.26 8.70 1.27
N ASN A 7 -21.01 7.78 0.67
CA ASN A 7 -21.64 8.05 -0.61
C ASN A 7 -22.88 8.93 -0.41
N VAL A 8 -22.74 10.23 -0.69
CA VAL A 8 -23.85 11.19 -0.62
C VAL A 8 -24.72 11.21 -1.88
N ARG A 9 -24.41 10.36 -2.87
CA ARG A 9 -25.20 10.22 -4.10
C ARG A 9 -26.35 9.22 -3.84
N GLY A 10 -27.53 9.53 -4.36
CA GLY A 10 -28.66 8.58 -4.40
C GLY A 10 -28.52 7.44 -5.41
N ALA A 11 -27.29 7.06 -5.78
CA ALA A 11 -27.01 5.96 -6.70
C ALA A 11 -25.61 5.37 -6.43
N PRO A 12 -25.33 4.12 -6.82
CA PRO A 12 -24.05 3.46 -6.56
C PRO A 12 -22.86 4.26 -7.09
N LEU A 13 -21.77 4.30 -6.32
CA LEU A 13 -20.47 4.84 -6.72
C LEU A 13 -19.51 3.69 -7.04
N HIS A 14 -19.01 3.64 -8.26
CA HIS A 14 -18.06 2.62 -8.69
C HIS A 14 -16.63 3.15 -8.53
N ILE A 15 -15.86 2.54 -7.65
CA ILE A 15 -14.48 2.88 -7.35
C ILE A 15 -13.58 1.85 -8.02
N GLY A 16 -13.09 2.19 -9.20
CA GLY A 16 -12.15 1.37 -9.97
C GLY A 16 -10.72 1.90 -9.95
N SER A 17 -9.90 1.33 -10.82
CA SER A 17 -8.55 1.77 -11.11
C SER A 17 -8.31 1.72 -12.63
N PRO A 18 -7.21 2.25 -13.15
CA PRO A 18 -6.92 2.09 -14.57
C PRO A 18 -6.88 0.63 -15.05
N THR A 19 -6.58 -0.35 -14.18
CA THR A 19 -6.70 -1.78 -14.54
C THR A 19 -8.14 -2.16 -14.85
N THR A 20 -9.10 -1.73 -14.04
CA THR A 20 -10.53 -2.02 -14.27
C THR A 20 -11.06 -1.31 -15.52
N GLU A 21 -10.38 -0.24 -15.94
CA GLU A 21 -10.66 0.52 -17.17
C GLU A 21 -9.80 0.08 -18.37
N GLY A 22 -9.21 -1.13 -18.32
CA GLY A 22 -8.53 -1.73 -19.48
C GLY A 22 -7.05 -1.37 -19.65
N ARG A 23 -6.39 -0.84 -18.62
CA ARG A 23 -4.93 -0.66 -18.58
C ARG A 23 -4.28 -1.66 -17.61
N PRO A 24 -3.88 -2.86 -18.06
CA PRO A 24 -3.34 -3.91 -17.21
C PRO A 24 -2.18 -3.44 -16.34
N MET A 25 -2.11 -3.94 -15.09
CA MET A 25 -1.05 -3.65 -14.12
C MET A 25 -0.87 -2.17 -13.77
N ALA A 26 -1.88 -1.34 -14.05
CA ALA A 26 -1.93 0.06 -13.66
C ALA A 26 -2.94 0.30 -12.51
N GLY A 27 -3.05 -0.66 -11.60
CA GLY A 27 -4.07 -0.71 -10.55
C GLY A 27 -3.85 0.22 -9.37
N TYR A 28 -3.28 1.42 -9.58
CA TYR A 28 -3.13 2.38 -8.49
C TYR A 28 -4.48 2.94 -8.05
N GLY A 29 -4.60 3.29 -6.78
CA GLY A 29 -5.83 3.79 -6.16
C GLY A 29 -5.76 3.74 -4.64
N GLY A 30 -6.73 4.38 -3.97
CA GLY A 30 -6.72 4.52 -2.51
C GLY A 30 -5.65 5.51 -2.05
N LEU A 31 -5.07 5.27 -0.86
CA LEU A 31 -3.96 6.07 -0.37
C LEU A 31 -2.69 5.75 -1.16
N PHE A 32 -2.15 6.77 -1.85
CA PHE A 32 -0.97 6.66 -2.69
C PHE A 32 0.21 7.46 -2.10
N TRP A 33 1.37 6.84 -2.02
CA TRP A 33 2.63 7.47 -1.64
C TRP A 33 3.60 7.49 -2.83
N ARG A 34 4.24 8.64 -3.03
CA ARG A 34 5.37 8.81 -3.95
C ARG A 34 6.61 9.16 -3.13
N GLY A 35 7.62 8.31 -3.19
CA GLY A 35 8.82 8.46 -2.40
C GLY A 35 9.82 9.47 -2.94
N PRO A 36 10.72 9.97 -2.07
CA PRO A 36 11.83 10.82 -2.49
C PRO A 36 12.90 10.01 -3.23
N ARG A 37 13.85 10.72 -3.84
CA ARG A 37 14.98 10.15 -4.62
C ARG A 37 15.72 9.03 -3.89
N SER A 38 15.92 9.13 -2.57
CA SER A 38 16.65 8.12 -1.78
C SER A 38 16.04 6.71 -1.80
N PHE A 39 14.80 6.55 -2.28
CA PHE A 39 14.14 5.26 -2.44
C PHE A 39 14.08 4.77 -3.90
N PHE A 40 14.57 5.57 -4.86
CA PHE A 40 14.71 5.13 -6.25
C PHE A 40 15.63 3.91 -6.33
N GLN A 41 15.18 2.86 -7.02
CA GLN A 41 15.88 1.56 -7.07
C GLN A 41 16.19 0.95 -5.69
N GLY A 42 15.58 1.47 -4.61
CA GLY A 42 15.70 0.92 -3.27
C GLY A 42 15.01 -0.44 -3.18
N GLU A 43 15.33 -1.22 -2.17
CA GLU A 43 14.76 -2.55 -1.99
C GLU A 43 13.29 -2.46 -1.60
N ALA A 44 12.49 -3.40 -2.06
CA ALA A 44 11.09 -3.49 -1.69
C ALA A 44 10.71 -4.95 -1.47
N PHE A 45 9.92 -5.22 -0.44
CA PHE A 45 9.52 -6.58 -0.09
C PHE A 45 8.23 -6.57 0.74
N THR A 46 7.46 -7.65 0.66
CA THR A 46 6.15 -7.78 1.32
C THR A 46 6.15 -8.92 2.31
N ALA A 47 5.22 -8.97 3.27
CA ALA A 47 5.08 -10.10 4.22
C ALA A 47 5.08 -11.49 3.54
N ALA A 48 4.44 -11.60 2.37
CA ALA A 48 4.21 -12.84 1.64
C ALA A 48 5.42 -13.37 0.85
N GLY A 49 6.61 -12.80 1.04
CA GLY A 49 7.83 -13.25 0.37
C GLY A 49 8.14 -12.55 -0.95
N HIS A 50 7.18 -11.85 -1.57
CA HIS A 50 7.43 -11.13 -2.82
C HIS A 50 8.40 -9.96 -2.65
N GLU A 51 9.28 -9.79 -3.64
CA GLU A 51 10.32 -8.75 -3.65
C GLU A 51 10.33 -7.95 -4.94
N GLY A 52 10.74 -6.68 -4.85
CA GLY A 52 10.84 -5.77 -5.97
C GLY A 52 9.57 -5.74 -6.82
N PRO A 53 9.67 -5.87 -8.17
CA PRO A 53 8.52 -5.86 -9.06
C PRO A 53 7.49 -6.97 -8.81
N GLU A 54 7.87 -8.09 -8.20
CA GLU A 54 6.96 -9.22 -7.95
C GLU A 54 5.87 -8.86 -6.93
N ALA A 55 6.10 -7.84 -6.09
CA ALA A 55 5.10 -7.35 -5.16
C ALA A 55 3.91 -6.65 -5.85
N MET A 56 4.07 -6.23 -7.12
CA MET A 56 3.02 -5.52 -7.86
C MET A 56 1.80 -6.41 -8.08
N GLY A 57 0.64 -5.95 -7.60
CA GLY A 57 -0.65 -6.63 -7.72
C GLY A 57 -0.83 -7.79 -6.73
N GLN A 58 0.19 -8.09 -5.91
CA GLN A 58 0.09 -9.17 -4.92
C GLN A 58 -0.53 -8.67 -3.62
N PRO A 59 -1.42 -9.46 -3.00
CA PRO A 59 -1.97 -9.14 -1.70
C PRO A 59 -0.93 -9.42 -0.60
N ALA A 60 -0.75 -8.47 0.33
CA ALA A 60 0.07 -8.70 1.52
C ALA A 60 -0.32 -7.76 2.67
N PRO A 61 -0.29 -8.21 3.95
CA PRO A 61 -0.60 -7.36 5.10
C PRO A 61 0.27 -6.11 5.23
N TRP A 62 1.48 -6.16 4.70
CA TRP A 62 2.39 -5.02 4.67
C TRP A 62 3.33 -5.09 3.46
N LEU A 63 3.79 -3.91 3.04
CA LEU A 63 4.86 -3.68 2.05
C LEU A 63 5.93 -2.80 2.69
N ALA A 64 7.20 -3.13 2.49
CA ALA A 64 8.33 -2.35 2.97
C ALA A 64 9.18 -1.84 1.81
N TYR A 65 9.78 -0.68 2.02
CA TYR A 65 10.80 -0.09 1.17
C TYR A 65 12.03 0.25 2.00
N VAL A 66 13.23 -0.07 1.50
CA VAL A 66 14.50 0.37 2.08
C VAL A 66 15.19 1.29 1.10
N GLY A 67 15.37 2.54 1.51
CA GLY A 67 16.07 3.57 0.75
C GLY A 67 17.47 3.81 1.31
N ARG A 68 18.39 4.20 0.43
CA ARG A 68 19.74 4.63 0.80
C ARG A 68 19.89 6.12 0.53
N HIS A 69 20.40 6.85 1.52
CA HIS A 69 20.52 8.30 1.45
C HIS A 69 21.82 8.72 0.79
N ASP A 70 21.72 9.64 -0.15
CA ASP A 70 22.86 10.31 -0.76
C ASP A 70 23.73 10.98 0.31
N GLY A 71 25.05 11.00 0.12
CA GLY A 71 26.01 11.71 0.97
C GLY A 71 26.35 11.08 2.33
N SER A 72 25.41 10.40 3.00
CA SER A 72 25.66 9.74 4.30
C SER A 72 25.80 8.22 4.22
N ALA A 73 25.38 7.61 3.10
CA ALA A 73 25.25 6.16 2.95
C ALA A 73 24.32 5.47 3.97
N ASN A 74 23.64 6.22 4.84
CA ASN A 74 22.64 5.71 5.77
C ASN A 74 21.43 5.13 5.03
N THR A 75 20.67 4.29 5.71
CA THR A 75 19.42 3.72 5.20
C THR A 75 18.23 4.14 6.03
N SER A 76 17.05 4.11 5.42
CA SER A 76 15.79 4.19 6.14
C SER A 76 14.80 3.22 5.55
N THR A 77 13.94 2.67 6.40
CA THR A 77 12.84 1.80 6.00
C THR A 77 11.52 2.53 6.12
N LEU A 78 10.69 2.46 5.08
CA LEU A 78 9.27 2.73 5.17
C LEU A 78 8.51 1.41 5.19
N VAL A 79 7.57 1.26 6.12
CA VAL A 79 6.66 0.11 6.17
C VAL A 79 5.23 0.62 6.03
N PHE A 80 4.51 0.12 5.04
CA PHE A 80 3.10 0.38 4.79
C PHE A 80 2.32 -0.81 5.33
N LEU A 81 1.49 -0.59 6.35
CA LEU A 81 0.72 -1.64 7.01
C LEU A 81 -0.77 -1.44 6.72
N ASP A 82 -1.34 -2.45 6.07
CA ASP A 82 -2.78 -2.58 5.88
C ASP A 82 -3.44 -3.07 7.16
N HIS A 83 -4.77 -3.04 7.23
CA HIS A 83 -5.49 -3.39 8.45
C HIS A 83 -6.64 -4.38 8.17
N PRO A 84 -6.87 -5.42 9.01
CA PRO A 84 -7.90 -6.44 8.79
C PRO A 84 -9.32 -5.90 8.59
N ASN A 85 -9.66 -4.79 9.25
CA ASN A 85 -10.95 -4.11 9.07
C ASN A 85 -11.13 -3.38 7.72
N ASN A 86 -10.11 -3.31 6.87
CA ASN A 86 -10.25 -2.74 5.54
C ASN A 86 -10.96 -3.72 4.60
N VAL A 87 -11.70 -3.17 3.63
CA VAL A 87 -12.24 -3.97 2.54
C VAL A 87 -11.11 -4.65 1.77
N ARG A 88 -11.33 -5.92 1.39
CA ARG A 88 -10.37 -6.72 0.61
C ARG A 88 -8.99 -6.83 1.27
N TYR A 89 -8.96 -6.90 2.60
CA TYR A 89 -7.74 -7.22 3.33
C TYR A 89 -7.27 -8.67 3.05
N PRO A 90 -5.95 -8.91 2.90
CA PRO A 90 -4.92 -7.90 2.70
C PRO A 90 -5.03 -7.28 1.30
N THR A 91 -4.90 -5.95 1.23
CA THR A 91 -4.93 -5.21 -0.03
C THR A 91 -3.89 -5.72 -1.00
N LYS A 92 -4.22 -5.70 -2.29
CA LYS A 92 -3.22 -5.75 -3.35
C LYS A 92 -2.38 -4.46 -3.31
N TRP A 93 -1.09 -4.60 -3.56
CA TRP A 93 -0.17 -3.47 -3.61
C TRP A 93 0.03 -3.00 -5.04
N PHE A 94 -0.24 -1.72 -5.31
CA PHE A 94 0.38 -1.07 -6.47
C PHE A 94 1.71 -0.47 -6.02
N MET A 95 2.81 -0.87 -6.62
CA MET A 95 4.13 -0.38 -6.23
C MET A 95 5.10 -0.30 -7.40
N ARG A 96 6.11 0.56 -7.31
CA ARG A 96 7.23 0.62 -8.26
C ARG A 96 8.51 1.05 -7.56
N GLN A 97 9.66 0.61 -8.06
CA GLN A 97 10.97 1.14 -7.68
C GLN A 97 11.51 2.13 -8.73
N VAL A 98 11.00 2.05 -9.96
CA VAL A 98 11.41 2.82 -11.14
C VAL A 98 10.16 3.28 -11.92
N PRO A 99 10.10 4.54 -12.40
CA PRO A 99 11.14 5.57 -12.35
C PRO A 99 11.28 6.28 -11.00
N PHE A 100 10.48 5.91 -10.00
CA PHE A 100 10.58 6.37 -8.62
C PHE A 100 9.90 5.35 -7.71
N ALA A 101 10.22 5.38 -6.41
CA ALA A 101 9.50 4.62 -5.42
C ALA A 101 8.05 5.11 -5.30
N CYS A 102 7.09 4.20 -5.37
CA CYS A 102 5.71 4.49 -4.98
C CYS A 102 5.01 3.25 -4.44
N ALA A 103 3.99 3.46 -3.61
CA ALA A 103 3.15 2.43 -3.04
C ALA A 103 1.71 2.92 -2.95
N SER A 104 0.75 2.03 -3.11
CA SER A 104 -0.68 2.31 -3.00
C SER A 104 -1.38 1.16 -2.28
N PHE A 105 -2.25 1.50 -1.34
CA PHE A 105 -3.21 0.57 -0.72
C PHE A 105 -4.36 0.30 -1.70
N ALA A 106 -4.07 -0.47 -2.74
CA ALA A 106 -4.91 -0.61 -3.92
C ALA A 106 -5.98 -1.70 -3.76
N PHE A 107 -6.94 -1.51 -2.86
CA PHE A 107 -8.05 -2.47 -2.69
C PHE A 107 -8.89 -2.63 -3.97
N MET A 108 -8.82 -1.66 -4.90
CA MET A 108 -9.45 -1.67 -6.23
C MET A 108 -8.48 -2.01 -7.37
N PHE A 109 -7.38 -2.71 -7.09
CA PHE A 109 -6.28 -2.93 -8.04
C PHE A 109 -6.73 -3.49 -9.39
N ASP A 110 -7.60 -4.50 -9.41
CA ASP A 110 -8.13 -5.14 -10.61
C ASP A 110 -9.63 -5.46 -10.53
N GLU A 111 -10.29 -5.03 -9.44
CA GLU A 111 -11.72 -5.25 -9.21
C GLU A 111 -12.38 -3.94 -8.79
N VAL A 112 -13.49 -3.58 -9.42
CA VAL A 112 -14.28 -2.39 -9.04
C VAL A 112 -14.88 -2.61 -7.66
N TYR A 113 -14.74 -1.65 -6.75
CA TYR A 113 -15.47 -1.63 -5.49
C TYR A 113 -16.71 -0.75 -5.62
N VAL A 114 -17.89 -1.28 -5.31
CA VAL A 114 -19.15 -0.53 -5.37
C VAL A 114 -19.50 -0.03 -3.98
N LEU A 115 -19.64 1.28 -3.83
CA LEU A 115 -20.15 1.91 -2.63
C LEU A 115 -21.62 2.32 -2.87
N GLU A 116 -22.54 1.61 -2.25
CA GLU A 116 -23.98 1.85 -2.37
C GLU A 116 -24.40 3.24 -1.85
N PRO A 117 -25.56 3.78 -2.23
CA PRO A 117 -26.09 5.03 -1.68
C PRO A 117 -26.10 5.01 -0.14
N ASP A 118 -25.71 6.13 0.47
CA ASP A 118 -25.63 6.34 1.92
C ASP A 118 -24.67 5.40 2.67
N ALA A 119 -24.02 4.46 1.98
CA ALA A 119 -23.05 3.56 2.56
C ALA A 119 -21.74 4.30 2.87
N ARG A 120 -21.00 3.71 3.83
CA ARG A 120 -19.74 4.24 4.34
C ARG A 120 -18.60 3.26 4.02
N LEU A 121 -17.47 3.81 3.57
CA LEU A 121 -16.21 3.11 3.39
C LEU A 121 -15.22 3.61 4.44
N ASP A 122 -14.89 2.75 5.39
CA ASP A 122 -13.86 2.99 6.41
C ASP A 122 -12.55 2.33 6.00
N LEU A 123 -11.46 3.09 6.07
CA LEU A 123 -10.12 2.62 5.72
C LEU A 123 -9.12 3.05 6.79
N ARG A 124 -8.28 2.11 7.22
CA ARG A 124 -7.24 2.28 8.24
C ARG A 124 -5.87 2.01 7.63
N TYR A 125 -4.94 2.90 7.89
CA TYR A 125 -3.57 2.80 7.38
C TYR A 125 -2.57 3.09 8.46
N ARG A 126 -1.42 2.42 8.43
CA ARG A 126 -0.25 2.82 9.20
C ARG A 126 0.96 2.86 8.29
N ILE A 127 1.73 3.94 8.38
CA ILE A 127 3.01 4.07 7.69
C ILE A 127 4.04 4.31 8.79
N VAL A 128 5.05 3.44 8.84
CA VAL A 128 6.15 3.51 9.82
C VAL A 128 7.38 3.98 9.08
N ILE A 129 8.08 4.94 9.66
CA ILE A 129 9.37 5.42 9.16
C ILE A 129 10.41 5.03 10.20
N ALA A 130 11.38 4.22 9.77
CA ALA A 130 12.41 3.67 10.62
C ALA A 130 13.79 4.09 10.15
N ASN A 131 14.70 4.29 11.12
CA ASN A 131 16.11 4.48 10.87
C ASN A 131 16.78 3.13 10.58
N GLY A 132 17.71 3.11 9.63
CA GLY A 132 18.41 1.90 9.20
C GLY A 132 17.60 1.03 8.25
N ARG A 133 18.12 -0.18 8.00
CA ARG A 133 17.45 -1.25 7.26
C ARG A 133 16.73 -2.15 8.27
N TRP A 134 15.43 -2.28 8.14
CA TRP A 134 14.66 -3.33 8.80
C TRP A 134 14.41 -4.50 7.85
N ASP A 135 14.28 -5.69 8.41
CA ASP A 135 13.92 -6.94 7.73
C ASP A 135 12.53 -7.42 8.17
N ARG A 136 12.12 -8.58 7.63
CA ARG A 136 10.82 -9.22 7.95
C ARG A 136 10.69 -9.51 9.45
N GLU A 137 11.73 -10.04 10.08
CA GLU A 137 11.72 -10.39 11.51
C GLU A 137 11.49 -9.16 12.40
N THR A 138 12.05 -8.02 12.00
CA THR A 138 11.85 -6.73 12.69
C THR A 138 10.44 -6.17 12.46
N ILE A 139 9.89 -6.34 11.25
CA ILE A 139 8.60 -5.75 10.85
C ILE A 139 7.40 -6.55 11.37
N GLU A 140 7.52 -7.88 11.41
CA GLU A 140 6.39 -8.78 11.66
C GLU A 140 5.69 -8.53 13.01
N PRO A 141 6.40 -8.35 14.14
CA PRO A 141 5.74 -8.05 15.42
C PRO A 141 4.95 -6.74 15.40
N LEU A 142 5.43 -5.73 14.68
CA LEU A 142 4.75 -4.45 14.53
C LEU A 142 3.48 -4.58 13.69
N ALA A 143 3.50 -5.44 12.67
CA ALA A 143 2.34 -5.74 11.85
C ALA A 143 1.28 -6.50 12.64
N GLN A 144 1.67 -7.50 13.43
CA GLN A 144 0.76 -8.25 14.31
C GLN A 144 0.08 -7.32 15.31
N GLN A 145 0.85 -6.48 16.01
CA GLN A 145 0.30 -5.49 16.94
C GLN A 145 -0.71 -4.55 16.27
N TRP A 146 -0.46 -4.15 15.02
CA TRP A 146 -1.39 -3.27 14.28
C TRP A 146 -2.67 -3.99 13.86
N GLN A 147 -2.60 -5.29 13.56
CA GLN A 147 -3.75 -6.08 13.15
C GLN A 147 -4.70 -6.39 14.31
N GLU A 148 -4.17 -6.45 15.53
CA GLU A 148 -4.93 -6.75 16.75
C GLU A 148 -5.70 -5.57 17.35
N GLY A 149 -5.44 -4.32 16.94
CA GLY A 149 -6.04 -3.10 17.52
C GLY A 149 -6.83 -2.23 16.55
#